data_AF-A0A562JRH9-F1
#
_entry.id   AF-A0A562JRH9-F1
#
_cell.length_a   1.000
_cell.length_b   1.000
_cell.length_c   1.000
_cell.angle_alpha   90.00
_cell.angle_beta   90.00
_cell.angle_gamma   90.00
#
_symmetry.space_group_name_H-M   'P 1'
#
loop_
_entity.id
_entity.type
_entity.pdbx_description
1 polymer ?
#
loop_
_entity_poly.entity_id
_entity_poly.type
_entity_poly.pdbx_seq_one_letter_code
_entity_poly.pdbx_strand_id
1 'polypeptide(L)'
;MKVHEVIETKEMFCGEIMEDYYIIYEQIENMVFENKDNYLFQKESFVVRTINVYKGNSNSTLQKVKTYPIKDVRNIRKIIVNDFPGLFKKVQFAS
;
A
#
# COMPACT_ATOMS: atom_id res chain seq x y z
N MET A 1 6.98 16.69 16.47
CA MET A 1 6.69 15.23 16.48
C MET A 1 5.87 14.89 15.26
N LYS A 2 6.10 13.71 14.65
CA LYS A 2 5.26 13.20 13.56
C LYS A 2 4.60 11.91 14.06
N VAL A 3 3.29 11.82 13.91
CA VAL A 3 2.51 10.62 14.20
C VAL A 3 1.99 10.07 12.89
N HIS A 4 2.18 8.77 12.69
CA HIS A 4 1.69 8.02 11.54
C HIS A 4 0.69 6.99 12.05
N GLU A 5 -0.57 7.18 11.70
CA GLU A 5 -1.65 6.28 12.11
C GLU A 5 -2.20 5.54 10.90
N VAL A 6 -2.15 4.21 10.96
CA VAL A 6 -2.75 3.37 9.91
C VAL A 6 -4.26 3.33 10.15
N ILE A 7 -5.02 3.94 9.25
CA ILE A 7 -6.48 3.96 9.31
C ILE A 7 -7.06 2.69 8.69
N GLU A 8 -6.51 2.26 7.56
CA GLU A 8 -7.01 1.12 6.81
C GLU A 8 -5.88 0.36 6.13
N THR A 9 -5.97 -0.96 6.20
CA THR A 9 -5.10 -1.90 5.49
C THR A 9 -5.94 -2.98 4.85
N LYS A 10 -5.72 -3.23 3.55
CA LYS A 10 -6.47 -4.25 2.80
C LYS A 10 -5.58 -4.93 1.77
N GLU A 11 -5.59 -6.26 1.77
CA GLU A 11 -4.98 -7.04 0.70
C GLU A 11 -5.84 -6.95 -0.58
N MET A 12 -5.19 -6.74 -1.72
CA MET A 12 -5.80 -6.62 -3.03
C MET A 12 -5.42 -7.79 -3.92
N PHE A 13 -6.34 -8.16 -4.84
CA PHE A 13 -6.10 -9.18 -5.87
C PHE A 13 -5.75 -10.57 -5.30
N CYS A 14 -6.32 -10.92 -4.14
CA CYS A 14 -6.12 -12.22 -3.50
C CYS A 14 -6.45 -13.36 -4.47
N GLY A 15 -5.53 -14.33 -4.60
CA GLY A 15 -5.68 -15.47 -5.51
C GLY A 15 -5.41 -15.16 -6.99
N GLU A 16 -5.34 -13.88 -7.39
CA GLU A 16 -5.05 -13.47 -8.77
C GLU A 16 -3.55 -13.26 -9.03
N ILE A 17 -2.74 -13.12 -7.97
CA ILE A 17 -1.29 -12.84 -8.05
C ILE A 17 -0.45 -14.07 -7.72
N MET A 18 0.82 -14.06 -8.13
CA MET A 18 1.81 -15.09 -7.79
C MET A 18 1.95 -15.28 -6.27
N GLU A 19 2.26 -16.50 -5.83
CA GLU A 19 2.22 -16.91 -4.40
C GLU A 19 3.26 -16.23 -3.50
N ASP A 20 4.32 -15.66 -4.09
CA ASP A 20 5.37 -14.93 -3.36
C ASP A 20 5.22 -13.40 -3.46
N TYR A 21 4.02 -12.92 -3.78
CA TYR A 21 3.74 -11.50 -3.86
C TYR A 21 2.45 -11.14 -3.13
N TYR A 22 2.45 -9.94 -2.55
CA TYR A 22 1.30 -9.36 -1.88
C TYR A 22 1.12 -7.93 -2.37
N ILE A 23 -0.12 -7.54 -2.60
CA ILE A 23 -0.48 -6.16 -2.95
C ILE A 23 -1.36 -5.63 -1.83
N ILE A 24 -0.86 -4.66 -1.07
CA ILE A 24 -1.54 -4.12 0.11
C ILE A 24 -1.89 -2.66 -0.13
N TYR A 25 -3.17 -2.34 -0.03
CA TYR A 25 -3.65 -0.96 0.09
C TYR A 25 -3.49 -0.50 1.54
N GLU A 26 -2.94 0.70 1.72
CA GLU A 26 -2.78 1.35 3.02
C GLU A 26 -3.29 2.80 2.95
N GLN A 27 -4.12 3.18 3.92
CA GLN A 27 -4.49 4.56 4.19
C GLN A 27 -3.88 4.98 5.53
N ILE A 28 -3.05 6.03 5.50
CA ILE A 28 -2.31 6.52 6.67
C ILE A 28 -2.67 7.99 6.90
N GLU A 29 -3.09 8.31 8.13
CA GLU A 29 -3.17 9.69 8.59
C GLU A 29 -1.82 10.13 9.16
N ASN A 30 -1.35 11.26 8.68
CA ASN A 30 -0.10 11.86 9.11
C ASN A 30 -0.43 13.13 9.86
N MET A 31 -0.03 13.20 11.13
CA MET A 31 -0.21 14.38 11.96
C MET A 31 1.16 14.97 12.33
N VAL A 32 1.32 16.26 12.07
CA VAL A 32 2.53 17.01 12.43
C VAL A 32 2.23 17.89 13.63
N PHE A 33 2.98 17.68 14.71
CA PHE A 33 2.87 18.45 15.93
C PHE A 33 4.11 19.31 16.15
N GLU A 34 3.88 20.54 16.58
CA GLU A 34 4.89 21.52 16.96
C GLU A 34 4.81 21.75 18.48
N ASN A 35 5.96 21.79 19.15
CA ASN A 35 6.03 22.15 20.56
C ASN A 35 6.27 23.65 20.66
N LYS A 36 5.38 24.37 21.33
CA LYS A 36 5.52 25.78 21.63
C LYS A 36 5.15 26.02 23.08
N ASP A 37 6.03 26.68 23.83
CA ASP A 37 5.82 27.05 25.23
C ASP A 37 5.43 25.86 26.14
N ASN A 38 6.05 24.68 25.92
CA ASN A 38 5.73 23.40 26.59
C ASN A 38 4.35 22.81 26.28
N TYR A 39 3.65 23.31 25.26
CA TYR A 39 2.42 22.74 24.73
C TYR A 39 2.65 22.12 23.36
N LEU A 40 2.02 20.96 23.13
CA LEU A 40 1.99 20.30 21.82
C LEU A 40 0.76 20.78 21.05
N PHE A 41 1.00 21.44 19.92
CA PHE A 41 -0.04 21.88 19.00
C PHE A 41 0.02 21.08 17.71
N GLN A 42 -1.13 20.59 17.25
CA GLN A 42 -1.24 20.02 15.92
C GLN A 42 -1.20 21.13 14.88
N LYS A 43 -0.22 21.06 13.98
CA LYS A 43 0.00 22.04 12.91
C LYS A 43 -0.71 21.64 11.63
N GLU A 44 -0.67 20.35 11.31
CA GLU A 44 -1.15 19.81 10.05
C GLU A 44 -1.63 18.37 10.24
N SER A 45 -2.70 17.99 9.55
CA SER A 45 -3.06 16.59 9.30
C SER A 45 -3.37 16.38 7.83
N PHE A 46 -2.92 15.26 7.28
CA PHE A 46 -3.27 14.83 5.92
C PHE A 46 -3.30 13.31 5.79
N VAL A 47 -4.17 12.83 4.92
CA VAL A 47 -4.32 11.41 4.60
C VAL A 47 -3.53 11.07 3.35
N VAL A 48 -2.69 10.04 3.43
CA VAL A 48 -1.98 9.46 2.30
C VAL A 48 -2.53 8.07 2.04
N ARG A 49 -2.82 7.77 0.77
CA ARG A 49 -3.22 6.44 0.31
C ARG A 49 -2.13 5.87 -0.57
N THR A 50 -1.76 4.64 -0.30
CA THR A 50 -0.75 3.92 -1.07
C THR A 50 -1.20 2.52 -1.40
N ILE A 51 -0.69 2.01 -2.51
CA ILE A 51 -0.71 0.58 -2.81
C ILE A 51 0.73 0.11 -2.85
N ASN A 52 1.07 -0.84 -1.99
CA ASN A 52 2.40 -1.39 -1.83
C ASN A 52 2.45 -2.80 -2.40
N VAL A 53 3.49 -3.08 -3.18
CA VAL A 53 3.82 -4.43 -3.64
C VAL A 53 4.92 -4.95 -2.74
N TYR A 54 4.68 -6.10 -2.15
CA TYR A 54 5.65 -6.84 -1.36
C TYR A 54 6.01 -8.14 -2.08
N LYS A 55 7.27 -8.56 -1.93
CA LYS A 55 7.78 -9.85 -2.39
C LYS A 55 8.25 -10.66 -1.19
N GLY A 56 7.93 -11.94 -1.17
CA GLY A 56 8.23 -12.87 -0.09
C GLY A 56 7.04 -13.78 0.17
N ASN A 57 7.16 -14.67 1.16
CA ASN A 57 6.06 -15.51 1.61
C ASN A 57 5.60 -15.06 3.02
N SER A 58 4.40 -15.47 3.42
CA SER A 58 3.82 -15.13 4.74
C SER A 58 4.63 -15.62 5.94
N ASN A 59 5.56 -16.56 5.73
CA ASN A 59 6.40 -17.15 6.78
C ASN A 59 7.79 -16.50 6.84
N SER A 60 8.04 -15.43 6.07
CA SER A 60 9.31 -14.73 5.97
C SER A 60 9.09 -13.23 5.98
N THR A 61 10.16 -12.46 6.12
CA THR A 61 10.11 -11.00 6.01
C THR A 61 9.64 -10.60 4.61
N LEU A 62 8.49 -9.93 4.55
CA LEU A 62 7.99 -9.32 3.32
C LEU A 62 8.85 -8.13 2.95
N GLN A 63 9.48 -8.17 1.78
CA GLN A 63 10.24 -7.05 1.25
C GLN A 63 9.32 -6.14 0.44
N LYS A 64 9.18 -4.88 0.85
CA LYS A 64 8.49 -3.86 0.04
C LYS A 64 9.33 -3.58 -1.21
N VAL A 65 8.79 -3.90 -2.40
CA VAL A 65 9.50 -3.73 -3.68
C VAL A 65 9.01 -2.51 -4.48
N LYS A 66 7.77 -2.06 -4.24
CA LYS A 66 7.22 -0.88 -4.92
C LYS A 66 6.09 -0.24 -4.10
N THR A 67 5.97 1.07 -4.21
CA THR A 67 4.85 1.84 -3.64
C THR A 67 4.26 2.74 -4.71
N TYR A 68 2.94 2.75 -4.80
CA TYR A 68 2.17 3.65 -5.65
C TYR A 68 1.38 4.60 -4.78
N PRO A 69 1.72 5.90 -4.73
CA PRO A 69 0.84 6.90 -4.14
C PRO A 69 -0.39 7.03 -5.03
N ILE A 70 -1.58 6.88 -4.46
CA ILE A 70 -2.82 6.86 -5.25
C ILE A 70 -3.80 7.92 -4.77
N LYS A 71 -4.37 8.65 -5.74
CA LYS A 71 -5.57 9.46 -5.54
C LYS A 71 -6.84 8.67 -5.87
N ASP A 72 -6.72 7.69 -6.78
CA ASP A 72 -7.80 6.84 -7.28
C ASP A 72 -7.26 5.43 -7.57
N VAL A 73 -8.05 4.41 -7.21
CA VAL A 73 -7.69 2.98 -7.31
C VAL A 73 -7.99 2.41 -8.70
N ARG A 74 -8.87 3.03 -9.49
CA ARG A 74 -9.47 2.43 -10.71
C ARG A 74 -8.46 1.87 -11.73
N ASN A 75 -7.27 2.46 -11.84
CA ASN A 75 -6.27 2.07 -12.85
C ASN A 75 -5.08 1.29 -12.29
N ILE A 76 -5.06 0.98 -10.99
CA ILE A 76 -3.86 0.43 -10.35
C ILE A 76 -3.44 -0.91 -10.95
N ARG A 77 -4.41 -1.78 -11.28
CA ARG A 77 -4.13 -3.10 -11.88
C ARG A 77 -3.31 -2.96 -13.17
N LYS A 78 -3.70 -2.03 -14.05
CA LYS A 78 -3.01 -1.80 -15.32
C LYS A 78 -1.58 -1.27 -15.09
N ILE A 79 -1.41 -0.36 -14.13
CA ILE A 79 -0.09 0.16 -13.76
C ILE A 79 0.81 -0.96 -13.25
N ILE A 80 0.30 -1.79 -12.34
CA ILE A 80 1.06 -2.91 -11.77
C ILE A 80 1.43 -3.94 -12.85
N VAL A 81 0.53 -4.26 -13.79
CA VAL A 81 0.83 -5.18 -14.90
C VAL A 81 1.95 -4.63 -15.79
N ASN A 82 1.99 -3.31 -16.02
CA ASN A 82 3.04 -2.69 -16.82
C ASN A 82 4.40 -2.74 -16.11
N ASP A 83 4.43 -2.47 -14.80
CA ASP A 83 5.66 -2.48 -14.00
C ASP A 83 6.14 -3.92 -13.70
N PHE A 84 5.23 -4.88 -13.59
CA PHE A 84 5.49 -6.29 -13.29
C PHE A 84 4.76 -7.23 -14.26
N PRO A 85 5.25 -7.37 -15.52
CA PRO A 85 4.67 -8.28 -16.49
C PRO A 85 4.67 -9.72 -15.95
N GLY A 86 3.50 -10.34 -15.86
CA GLY A 86 3.35 -11.71 -15.38
C GLY A 86 3.10 -11.88 -13.88
N LEU A 87 3.00 -10.79 -13.11
CA LEU A 87 2.64 -10.85 -11.68
C LEU A 87 1.27 -11.49 -11.43
N PHE A 88 0.32 -11.23 -12.33
CA PHE A 88 -1.01 -11.81 -12.28
C PHE A 88 -1.00 -13.20 -12.93
N LYS A 89 -1.56 -14.19 -12.24
CA LYS A 89 -1.77 -15.54 -12.74
C LYS A 89 -2.58 -15.48 -14.03
N LYS A 90 -2.13 -16.19 -15.08
CA LYS A 90 -2.91 -16.35 -16.31
C LYS A 90 -4.10 -17.24 -15.97
N VAL A 91 -5.26 -16.65 -15.74
CA VAL A 91 -6.49 -17.42 -15.53
C VAL A 91 -6.86 -18.07 -16.87
N GLN A 92 -6.57 -19.35 -17.03
CA GLN A 92 -7.22 -20.16 -18.06
C GLN A 92 -8.67 -20.34 -17.61
N PHE A 93 -9.59 -19.60 -18.21
CA PHE A 93 -11.00 -19.94 -18.11
C PHE A 93 -11.17 -21.28 -18.83
N ALA A 94 -11.57 -22.32 -18.10
CA ALA A 94 -12.02 -23.57 -18.72
C ALA A 94 -13.16 -23.21 -19.70
N SER A 95 -12.97 -23.59 -20.96
CA SER A 95 -13.91 -23.34 -22.06
C SER A 95 -15.07 -24.31 -22.00
#